data_AF-A0A536WZX5-F1
#
_entry.id   AF-A0A536WZX5-F1
#
_cell.length_a   1.000
_cell.length_b   1.000
_cell.length_c   1.000
_cell.angle_alpha   90.00
_cell.angle_beta   90.00
_cell.angle_gamma   90.00
#
_symmetry.space_group_name_H-M   'P 1'
#
loop_
_entity.id
_entity.type
_entity.pdbx_description
1 polymer ?
#
loop_
_entity_poly.entity_id
_entity_poly.type
_entity_poly.pdbx_seq_one_letter_code
_entity_poly.pdbx_strand_id
1 'polypeptide(L)'
;MPASEVVRSGSRQGLRRMSTIRKFFKRSCRQVSRLISDREERPLGPIDRVALRLHLKVCDTCTRYEQQVKFMRRAMGSWKNYADEE
;
A
#
# COMPACT_ATOMS: atom_id res chain seq x y z
N MET A 1 -21.55 26.08 0.80
CA MET A 1 -20.22 25.75 0.21
C MET A 1 -20.23 24.26 -0.15
N PRO A 2 -19.98 23.84 -1.41
CA PRO A 2 -20.10 22.44 -1.83
C PRO A 2 -18.86 21.58 -1.55
N ALA A 3 -19.09 20.31 -1.18
CA ALA A 3 -18.12 19.32 -0.71
C ALA A 3 -17.18 18.71 -1.79
N SER A 4 -17.18 19.23 -3.02
CA SER A 4 -16.45 18.62 -4.14
C SER A 4 -14.95 19.00 -4.22
N GLU A 5 -14.44 19.82 -3.30
CA GLU A 5 -13.08 20.38 -3.39
C GLU A 5 -12.00 19.61 -2.61
N VAL A 6 -12.37 18.61 -1.80
CA VAL A 6 -11.42 17.88 -0.93
C VAL A 6 -10.57 16.82 -1.65
N VAL A 7 -10.84 16.49 -2.92
CA VAL A 7 -10.08 15.46 -3.66
C VAL A 7 -8.85 16.01 -4.43
N ARG A 8 -8.26 17.11 -3.98
CA ARG A 8 -6.99 17.64 -4.54
C ARG A 8 -5.98 18.02 -3.46
N SER A 9 -5.51 17.05 -2.69
CA SER A 9 -4.19 17.17 -2.05
C SER A 9 -3.54 15.80 -1.86
N GLY A 10 -2.45 15.57 -2.60
CA GLY A 10 -1.77 14.27 -2.63
C GLY A 10 -0.55 14.26 -3.55
N SER A 11 0.31 15.27 -3.40
CA SER A 11 1.75 15.23 -3.64
C SER A 11 2.23 14.63 -4.98
N ARG A 12 2.17 15.44 -6.05
CA ARG A 12 3.19 15.39 -7.12
C ARG A 12 4.47 16.08 -6.63
N GLN A 13 5.24 15.44 -5.76
CA GLN A 13 6.57 15.96 -5.37
C GLN A 13 7.58 14.83 -5.30
N GLY A 14 8.71 15.00 -6.00
CA GLY A 14 9.91 14.17 -5.84
C GLY A 14 10.36 13.40 -7.08
N LEU A 15 10.52 14.08 -8.21
CA LEU A 15 11.25 13.56 -9.37
C LEU A 15 12.71 13.22 -8.96
N ARG A 16 13.20 12.05 -9.41
CA ARG A 16 14.62 11.78 -9.75
C ARG A 16 15.67 11.77 -8.63
N ARG A 17 15.77 10.68 -7.86
CA ARG A 17 17.08 10.17 -7.38
C ARG A 17 17.09 8.73 -6.86
N MET A 18 16.46 7.75 -7.54
CA MET A 18 16.58 6.35 -7.10
C MET A 18 16.34 5.31 -8.20
N SER A 19 16.66 5.67 -9.46
CA SER A 19 16.43 4.79 -10.63
C SER A 19 17.35 3.56 -10.69
N THR A 20 18.36 3.42 -9.83
CA THR A 20 19.37 2.35 -9.97
C THR A 20 19.10 1.13 -9.07
N ILE A 21 18.42 1.28 -7.92
CA ILE A 21 18.04 0.13 -7.06
C ILE A 21 16.82 -0.62 -7.63
N ARG A 22 15.98 0.10 -8.40
CA ARG A 22 14.72 -0.38 -9.02
C ARG A 22 14.88 -1.57 -9.98
N LYS A 23 16.11 -1.83 -10.46
CA LYS A 23 16.40 -2.88 -11.45
C LYS A 23 16.95 -4.17 -10.83
N PHE A 24 17.38 -4.15 -9.56
CA PHE A 24 18.20 -5.22 -8.98
C PHE A 24 17.39 -6.32 -8.29
N PHE A 25 16.20 -6.02 -7.76
CA PHE A 25 15.29 -7.03 -7.23
C PHE A 25 14.09 -7.16 -8.16
N LYS A 26 13.86 -8.38 -8.65
CA LYS A 26 12.96 -8.81 -9.73
C LYS A 26 11.44 -8.58 -9.49
N ARG A 27 11.03 -7.51 -8.79
CA ARG A 27 9.65 -6.99 -8.73
C ARG A 27 9.64 -5.46 -8.71
N SER A 28 8.93 -4.88 -9.67
CA SER A 28 8.73 -3.42 -9.72
C SER A 28 7.82 -2.97 -8.57
N CYS A 29 7.98 -1.74 -8.06
CA CYS A 29 7.11 -1.20 -7.01
C CYS A 29 5.61 -1.27 -7.38
N ARG A 30 5.27 -1.21 -8.67
CA ARG A 30 3.90 -1.39 -9.18
C ARG A 30 3.38 -2.81 -9.02
N GLN A 31 4.24 -3.80 -9.16
CA GLN A 31 3.87 -5.20 -8.91
C GLN A 31 3.65 -5.41 -7.42
N VAL A 32 4.52 -4.83 -6.58
CA VAL A 32 4.42 -4.89 -5.12
C VAL A 32 3.15 -4.23 -4.60
N SER A 33 2.77 -3.06 -5.12
CA SER A 33 1.48 -2.45 -4.76
C SER A 33 0.30 -3.33 -5.12
N ARG A 34 0.32 -4.01 -6.27
CA ARG A 34 -0.71 -5.00 -6.64
C ARG A 34 -0.76 -6.17 -5.68
N LEU A 35 0.39 -6.71 -5.25
CA LEU A 35 0.45 -7.79 -4.26
C LEU A 35 -0.07 -7.36 -2.89
N ILE A 36 0.18 -6.12 -2.50
CA ILE A 36 -0.35 -5.56 -1.25
C ILE A 36 -1.87 -5.50 -1.30
N SER A 37 -2.46 -5.03 -2.41
CA SER A 37 -3.92 -5.06 -2.60
C SER A 37 -4.46 -6.49 -2.67
N ASP A 38 -3.82 -7.38 -3.44
CA ASP A 38 -4.24 -8.77 -3.60
C ASP A 38 -4.23 -9.51 -2.25
N ARG A 39 -3.25 -9.25 -1.38
CA ARG A 39 -3.19 -9.78 -0.01
C ARG A 39 -4.42 -9.44 0.84
N GLU A 40 -5.02 -8.28 0.59
CA GLU A 40 -6.19 -7.81 1.32
C GLU A 40 -7.47 -8.48 0.83
N GLU A 41 -7.50 -8.96 -0.40
CA GLU A 41 -8.67 -9.59 -1.02
C GLU A 41 -8.57 -11.12 -0.99
N ARG A 42 -7.36 -11.66 -1.13
CA ARG A 42 -7.06 -13.10 -1.23
C ARG A 42 -5.78 -13.46 -0.48
N PRO A 43 -5.68 -14.68 0.07
CA PRO A 43 -4.45 -15.14 0.68
C PRO A 43 -3.35 -15.29 -0.40
N LEU A 44 -2.31 -14.47 -0.29
CA LEU A 44 -1.12 -14.61 -1.14
C LEU A 44 -0.46 -15.98 -0.97
N GLY A 45 0.02 -16.54 -2.09
CA GLY A 45 0.89 -17.71 -2.10
C GLY A 45 2.16 -17.50 -1.24
N PRO A 46 2.74 -18.58 -0.69
CA PRO A 46 3.88 -18.48 0.24
C PRO A 46 5.11 -17.83 -0.41
N ILE A 47 5.33 -18.06 -1.71
CA ILE A 47 6.45 -17.48 -2.48
C ILE A 47 6.27 -15.95 -2.62
N ASP A 48 5.06 -15.51 -2.98
CA ASP A 48 4.71 -14.10 -3.12
C ASP A 48 4.85 -13.33 -1.81
N ARG A 49 4.52 -13.97 -0.69
CA ARG A 49 4.67 -13.40 0.65
C ARG A 49 6.13 -13.13 1.00
N VAL A 50 7.03 -14.07 0.70
CA VAL A 50 8.47 -13.92 0.96
C VAL A 50 9.06 -12.83 0.05
N ALA A 51 8.71 -12.85 -1.24
CA ALA A 51 9.16 -11.83 -2.19
C ALA A 51 8.69 -10.42 -1.80
N LEU A 52 7.44 -10.28 -1.33
CA LEU A 52 6.89 -9.04 -0.81
C LEU A 52 7.67 -8.54 0.41
N ARG A 53 7.89 -9.39 1.42
CA ARG A 53 8.67 -9.02 2.62
C ARG A 53 10.09 -8.58 2.30
N LEU A 54 10.75 -9.26 1.37
CA LEU A 54 12.09 -8.89 0.93
C LEU A 54 12.08 -7.49 0.29
N HIS A 55 11.13 -7.20 -0.60
CA HIS A 55 11.04 -5.88 -1.25
C HIS A 55 10.74 -4.74 -0.27
N LEU A 56 9.84 -4.97 0.71
CA LEU A 56 9.51 -3.98 1.73
C LEU A 56 10.74 -3.61 2.59
N LYS A 57 11.66 -4.55 2.83
CA LYS A 57 12.92 -4.26 3.54
C LYS A 57 13.89 -3.37 2.75
N VAL A 58 13.80 -3.33 1.42
CA VAL A 58 14.72 -2.56 0.55
C VAL A 58 14.09 -1.27 0.02
N CYS A 59 12.76 -1.11 0.12
CA CYS A 59 12.02 0.00 -0.45
C CYS A 59 11.06 0.61 0.58
N ASP A 60 11.50 1.72 1.19
CA ASP A 60 10.71 2.47 2.18
C ASP A 60 9.37 2.97 1.63
N THR A 61 9.33 3.36 0.34
CA THR A 61 8.09 3.81 -0.30
C THR A 61 7.00 2.73 -0.29
N CYS A 62 7.38 1.49 -0.59
CA CYS A 62 6.44 0.38 -0.57
C CYS A 62 6.02 0.01 0.87
N THR A 63 6.92 0.17 1.84
CA THR A 63 6.61 -0.02 3.27
C THR A 63 5.62 1.01 3.78
N ARG A 64 5.79 2.29 3.43
CA ARG A 64 4.83 3.33 3.79
C ARG A 64 3.45 3.09 3.18
N TYR A 65 3.41 2.63 1.91
CA TYR A 65 2.17 2.26 1.26
C TYR A 65 1.47 1.08 1.96
N GLU A 66 2.20 0.03 2.35
CA GLU A 66 1.64 -1.09 3.11
C GLU A 66 1.01 -0.64 4.44
N GLN A 67 1.67 0.27 5.16
CA GLN A 67 1.15 0.84 6.40
C GLN A 67 -0.14 1.66 6.16
N GLN A 68 -0.19 2.43 5.07
CA GLN A 68 -1.37 3.22 4.72
C GLN A 68 -2.58 2.32 4.44
N VAL A 69 -2.39 1.23 3.69
CA VAL A 69 -3.47 0.26 3.41
C VAL A 69 -3.96 -0.40 4.70
N LYS A 70 -3.04 -0.84 5.58
CA LYS A 70 -3.39 -1.40 6.90
C LYS A 70 -4.15 -0.41 7.78
N PHE A 71 -3.77 0.86 7.75
CA PHE A 71 -4.45 1.91 8.49
C PHE A 71 -5.90 2.07 8.01
N MET A 72 -6.13 2.15 6.70
CA MET A 72 -7.49 2.22 6.14
C MET A 72 -8.34 1.01 6.56
N ARG A 73 -7.77 -0.20 6.49
CA ARG A 73 -8.45 -1.44 6.92
C ARG A 73 -8.83 -1.44 8.39
N ARG A 74 -7.94 -0.97 9.28
CA ARG A 74 -8.25 -0.87 10.72
C ARG A 74 -9.35 0.15 10.99
N ALA A 75 -9.30 1.32 10.33
CA ALA A 75 -10.32 2.34 10.47
C ALA A 75 -11.71 1.83 10.01
N MET A 76 -11.78 1.18 8.85
CA MET A 76 -13.03 0.58 8.35
C MET A 76 -13.50 -0.62 9.20
N GLY A 77 -12.57 -1.44 9.70
CA GLY A 77 -12.89 -2.54 10.61
C GLY A 77 -13.49 -2.04 11.93
N SER A 78 -12.96 -0.94 12.47
CA SER A 78 -13.52 -0.30 13.67
C SER A 78 -14.93 0.22 13.44
N TRP A 79 -15.25 0.75 12.25
CA TRP A 79 -16.62 1.16 11.92
C TRP A 79 -17.62 0.02 11.87
N LYS A 80 -17.20 -1.17 11.39
CA LYS A 80 -18.10 -2.33 11.38
C LYS A 80 -18.54 -2.74 12.79
N ASN A 81 -17.67 -2.57 13.79
CA ASN A 81 -18.03 -2.89 15.18
C ASN A 81 -19.12 -1.96 15.71
N TYR A 82 -19.09 -0.66 15.37
CA TYR A 82 -20.14 0.27 15.79
C TYR A 82 -21.51 -0.01 15.15
N ALA A 83 -21.56 -0.57 13.93
CA ALA A 83 -22.81 -0.85 13.23
C ALA A 83 -23.53 -2.14 13.70
N ASP A 84 -22.86 -2.98 14.50
CA ASP A 84 -23.42 -4.22 15.06
C ASP A 84 -23.96 -3.99 16.50
N GLU A 85 -23.66 -2.84 17.09
CA GLU A 85 -24.11 -2.43 18.43
C GLU A 85 -25.43 -1.64 18.44
N GLU A 86 -26.12 -1.51 17.29
CA GLU A 86 -27.50 -0.94 17.15
C GLU A 86 -28.55 -2.02 16.82
#